data_AF-A0A368Z4T1-F1
#
_entry.id   AF-A0A368Z4T1-F1
#
_cell.length_a   1.000
_cell.length_b   1.000
_cell.length_c   1.000
_cell.angle_alpha   90.00
_cell.angle_beta   90.00
_cell.angle_gamma   90.00
#
_symmetry.space_group_name_H-M   'P 1'
#
loop_
_entity.id
_entity.type
_entity.pdbx_description
1 polymer ?
#
loop_
_entity_poly.entity_id
_entity_poly.type
_entity_poly.pdbx_seq_one_letter_code
_entity_poly.pdbx_strand_id
1 'polypeptide(L)'
;MFKKYSSVIFLIIFTIIMLTLTANADRLYLNSGENYFGDVLNEYLEIKTPYADIRLVEVYLTGVENRGDSFVIAAGDRNIFSGKIIGEALVFDAEGEILTIKNEDIKRILFDKVKKIAADNKTVFKMNNKDSFLGKLMNKTITIKSPFGSNLEIASDQIKNIKFNSGNKAVIMLKDGKKRDTEITLKTFVIKPGAGRIFSVNASDLKEINF
;
A
#
# COMPACT_ATOMS: atom_id res chain seq x y z
N MET A 1 -22.98 52.60 -28.98
CA MET A 1 -23.72 52.41 -27.72
C MET A 1 -23.65 50.95 -27.21
N PHE A 2 -22.48 50.29 -27.30
CA PHE A 2 -22.31 48.85 -26.97
C PHE A 2 -21.09 48.58 -26.07
N LYS A 3 -20.85 49.43 -25.06
CA LYS A 3 -19.71 49.26 -24.13
C LYS A 3 -20.09 48.79 -22.72
N LYS A 4 -21.39 48.61 -22.41
CA LYS A 4 -21.85 48.26 -21.05
C LYS A 4 -22.18 46.78 -20.82
N TYR A 5 -22.27 45.95 -21.86
CA TYR A 5 -22.61 44.52 -21.71
C TYR A 5 -21.39 43.58 -21.65
N SER A 6 -20.19 44.06 -22.04
CA SER A 6 -18.99 43.22 -22.05
C SER A 6 -18.49 42.89 -20.64
N SER A 7 -18.63 43.82 -19.68
CA SER A 7 -18.17 43.62 -18.30
C SER A 7 -19.07 42.69 -17.48
N VAL A 8 -20.37 42.60 -17.80
CA VAL A 8 -21.32 41.72 -17.09
C VAL A 8 -21.18 40.28 -17.55
N ILE A 9 -20.94 40.05 -18.85
CA ILE A 9 -20.67 38.71 -19.40
C ILE A 9 -19.32 38.17 -18.90
N PHE A 10 -18.31 39.03 -18.79
CA PHE A 10 -17.01 38.64 -18.23
C PHE A 10 -17.11 38.27 -16.75
N LEU A 11 -17.95 38.96 -15.97
CA LEU A 11 -18.20 38.61 -14.57
C LEU A 11 -18.92 37.26 -14.45
N ILE A 12 -19.95 36.99 -15.27
CA ILE A 12 -20.71 35.72 -15.23
C ILE A 12 -19.85 34.53 -15.67
N ILE A 13 -19.00 34.69 -16.70
CA ILE A 13 -18.07 33.63 -17.13
C ILE A 13 -16.97 33.41 -16.07
N PHE A 14 -16.50 34.45 -15.39
CA PHE A 14 -15.55 34.32 -14.28
C PHE A 14 -16.18 33.61 -13.07
N THR A 15 -17.47 33.81 -12.80
CA THR A 15 -18.20 33.07 -11.74
C THR A 15 -18.47 31.60 -12.11
N ILE A 16 -18.72 31.29 -13.39
CA ILE A 16 -18.90 29.90 -13.87
C ILE A 16 -17.57 29.12 -13.84
N ILE A 17 -16.44 29.79 -14.09
CA ILE A 17 -15.11 29.18 -13.98
C ILE A 17 -14.66 29.02 -12.52
N MET A 18 -15.14 29.88 -11.60
CA MET A 18 -14.92 29.73 -10.15
C MET A 18 -15.80 28.66 -9.48
N LEU A 19 -16.72 28.03 -10.22
CA LEU A 19 -17.51 26.87 -9.79
C LEU A 19 -16.89 25.52 -10.17
N THR A 20 -15.64 25.50 -10.64
CA THR A 20 -14.81 24.34 -10.34
C THR A 20 -14.41 24.44 -8.87
N LEU A 21 -15.35 24.05 -8.00
CA LEU A 21 -14.90 23.39 -6.78
C LEU A 21 -13.94 22.32 -7.28
N THR A 22 -12.64 22.54 -7.09
CA THR A 22 -11.70 21.45 -6.95
C THR A 22 -12.12 20.76 -5.66
N ALA A 23 -13.27 20.09 -5.72
CA ALA A 23 -13.70 19.16 -4.71
C ALA A 23 -12.64 18.07 -4.78
N ASN A 24 -11.68 18.17 -3.87
CA ASN A 24 -10.73 17.12 -3.55
C ASN A 24 -11.57 15.91 -3.15
N ALA A 25 -11.91 15.08 -4.14
CA ALA A 25 -12.89 14.01 -4.06
C ALA A 25 -12.29 12.77 -4.71
N ASP A 26 -12.51 11.64 -4.05
CA ASP A 26 -12.19 10.33 -4.57
C ASP A 26 -13.04 10.04 -5.81
N ARG A 27 -12.51 9.18 -6.69
CA ARG A 27 -13.19 8.74 -7.90
C ARG A 27 -13.37 7.24 -7.89
N LEU A 28 -14.61 6.80 -7.97
CA LEU A 28 -15.00 5.41 -8.08
C LEU A 28 -15.42 5.09 -9.51
N TYR A 29 -14.89 4.00 -10.06
CA TYR A 29 -15.27 3.43 -11.34
C TYR A 29 -15.78 2.01 -11.13
N LEU A 30 -16.95 1.70 -11.67
CA LEU A 30 -17.55 0.38 -11.60
C LEU A 30 -17.30 -0.43 -12.87
N ASN A 31 -17.42 -1.75 -12.75
CA ASN A 31 -17.35 -2.67 -13.88
C ASN A 31 -18.52 -2.48 -14.86
N SER A 32 -19.66 -1.96 -14.39
CA SER A 32 -20.81 -1.57 -15.22
C SER A 32 -20.51 -0.42 -16.19
N GLY A 33 -19.47 0.38 -15.91
CA GLY A 33 -19.14 1.61 -16.64
C GLY A 33 -19.56 2.90 -15.93
N GLU A 34 -20.34 2.80 -14.86
CA GLU A 34 -20.69 3.93 -14.01
C GLU A 34 -19.46 4.50 -13.28
N ASN A 35 -19.52 5.81 -13.00
CA ASN A 35 -18.48 6.52 -12.27
C ASN A 35 -19.08 7.54 -11.32
N TYR A 36 -18.44 7.70 -10.16
CA TYR A 36 -18.88 8.57 -9.09
C TYR A 36 -17.72 9.42 -8.57
N PHE A 37 -18.06 10.62 -8.12
CA PHE A 37 -17.18 11.55 -7.42
C PHE A 37 -17.70 11.70 -5.98
N GLY A 38 -16.81 11.69 -5.00
CA GLY A 38 -17.25 11.61 -3.61
C GLY A 38 -16.13 11.30 -2.63
N ASP A 39 -16.47 10.71 -1.49
CA ASP A 39 -15.50 10.26 -0.49
C ASP A 39 -15.70 8.77 -0.19
N VAL A 40 -14.61 8.01 -0.14
CA VAL A 40 -14.62 6.65 0.42
C VAL A 40 -14.77 6.76 1.94
N LEU A 41 -15.78 6.10 2.50
CA LEU A 41 -16.08 6.17 3.94
C LEU A 41 -15.44 5.04 4.75
N ASN A 42 -14.91 4.01 4.09
CA ASN A 42 -14.20 2.94 4.79
C ASN A 42 -12.88 3.46 5.37
N GLU A 43 -12.66 3.29 6.67
CA GLU A 43 -11.38 3.66 7.30
C GLU A 43 -10.19 2.81 6.80
N TYR A 44 -10.48 1.62 6.28
CA TYR A 44 -9.50 0.67 5.79
C TYR A 44 -10.07 -0.24 4.70
N LEU A 45 -9.17 -0.82 3.92
CA LEU A 45 -9.44 -1.96 3.06
C LEU A 45 -8.67 -3.18 3.57
N GLU A 46 -9.27 -4.36 3.52
CA GLU A 46 -8.57 -5.61 3.79
C GLU A 46 -8.26 -6.33 2.48
N ILE A 47 -7.02 -6.78 2.34
CA ILE A 47 -6.56 -7.52 1.17
C ILE A 47 -5.92 -8.84 1.60
N LYS A 48 -6.39 -9.92 1.02
CA LYS A 48 -5.80 -11.25 1.08
C LYS A 48 -4.75 -11.38 -0.01
N THR A 49 -3.50 -11.19 0.35
CA THR A 49 -2.37 -11.42 -0.54
C THR A 49 -1.93 -12.88 -0.47
N PRO A 50 -1.03 -13.34 -1.36
CA PRO A 50 -0.44 -14.67 -1.24
C PRO A 50 0.36 -14.91 0.04
N TYR A 51 0.72 -13.85 0.77
CA TYR A 51 1.65 -13.92 1.91
C TYR A 51 1.04 -13.48 3.25
N ALA A 52 -0.08 -12.75 3.24
CA ALA A 52 -0.81 -12.36 4.45
C ALA A 52 -2.19 -11.77 4.13
N ASP A 53 -3.07 -11.77 5.11
CA ASP A 53 -4.23 -10.88 5.14
C ASP A 53 -3.79 -9.54 5.76
N ILE A 54 -3.99 -8.44 5.04
CA ILE A 54 -3.45 -7.12 5.39
C ILE A 54 -4.57 -6.10 5.45
N ARG A 55 -4.64 -5.36 6.55
CA ARG A 55 -5.51 -4.19 6.69
C ARG A 55 -4.73 -2.91 6.35
N LEU A 56 -5.11 -2.25 5.26
CA LEU A 56 -4.52 -1.01 4.76
C LEU A 56 -5.43 0.17 5.10
N VAL A 57 -4.87 1.22 5.70
CA VAL A 57 -5.65 2.39 6.14
C VAL A 57 -5.88 3.31 4.94
N GLU A 58 -7.13 3.71 4.73
CA GLU A 58 -7.61 4.46 3.56
C GLU A 58 -6.79 5.73 3.31
N VAL A 59 -6.51 6.51 4.36
CA VAL A 59 -5.80 7.80 4.24
C VAL A 59 -4.39 7.72 3.64
N TYR A 60 -3.82 6.53 3.47
CA TYR A 60 -2.53 6.33 2.81
C TYR A 60 -2.64 5.76 1.39
N LEU A 61 -3.85 5.37 0.95
CA LEU A 61 -4.09 4.77 -0.34
C LEU A 61 -4.07 5.83 -1.45
N THR A 62 -3.56 5.46 -2.61
CA THR A 62 -3.55 6.31 -3.82
C THR A 62 -4.45 5.74 -4.91
N GLY A 63 -4.67 4.43 -4.90
CA GLY A 63 -5.62 3.81 -5.80
C GLY A 63 -5.82 2.31 -5.55
N VAL A 64 -6.94 1.83 -6.07
CA VAL A 64 -7.31 0.42 -6.13
C VAL A 64 -7.64 0.12 -7.59
N GLU A 65 -7.15 -0.98 -8.14
CA GLU A 65 -7.43 -1.36 -9.52
C GLU A 65 -7.72 -2.86 -9.61
N ASN A 66 -8.85 -3.19 -10.22
CA ASN A 66 -9.23 -4.55 -10.54
C ASN A 66 -8.46 -5.04 -11.79
N ARG A 67 -7.80 -6.18 -11.68
CA ARG A 67 -7.04 -6.84 -12.75
C ARG A 67 -7.66 -8.18 -13.17
N GLY A 68 -8.97 -8.34 -12.99
CA GLY A 68 -9.71 -9.57 -13.22
C GLY A 68 -9.76 -10.42 -11.97
N ASP A 69 -8.77 -11.29 -11.78
CA ASP A 69 -8.76 -12.26 -10.67
C ASP A 69 -8.23 -11.68 -9.33
N SER A 70 -7.69 -10.46 -9.37
CA SER A 70 -7.07 -9.81 -8.22
C SER A 70 -7.17 -8.29 -8.33
N PHE A 71 -6.97 -7.63 -7.20
CA PHE A 71 -6.80 -6.20 -7.08
C PHE A 71 -5.33 -5.85 -6.85
N VAL A 72 -4.94 -4.68 -7.35
CA VAL A 72 -3.71 -3.99 -6.96
C VAL A 72 -4.12 -2.77 -6.15
N ILE A 73 -3.62 -2.68 -4.93
CA ILE A 73 -3.80 -1.52 -4.05
C ILE A 73 -2.47 -0.78 -3.97
N ALA A 74 -2.48 0.45 -4.44
CA ALA A 74 -1.37 1.37 -4.34
C ALA A 74 -1.58 2.33 -3.15
N ALA A 75 -0.49 2.62 -2.45
CA ALA A 75 -0.43 3.59 -1.37
C ALA A 75 0.72 4.58 -1.62
N GLY A 76 0.78 5.65 -0.81
CA GLY A 76 1.83 6.66 -0.87
C GLY A 76 3.24 6.05 -0.89
N ASP A 77 4.23 6.80 -1.35
CA ASP A 77 5.64 6.37 -1.36
C ASP A 77 5.91 5.04 -2.10
N ARG A 78 5.15 4.78 -3.18
CA ARG A 78 5.28 3.61 -4.09
C ARG A 78 5.03 2.26 -3.40
N ASN A 79 4.15 2.24 -2.41
CA ASN A 79 3.71 1.02 -1.75
C ASN A 79 2.68 0.31 -2.64
N ILE A 80 2.87 -0.99 -2.90
CA ILE A 80 2.02 -1.80 -3.78
C ILE A 80 1.74 -3.14 -3.10
N PHE A 81 0.46 -3.48 -3.04
CA PHE A 81 -0.06 -4.74 -2.53
C PHE A 81 -0.98 -5.37 -3.59
N SER A 82 -0.89 -6.68 -3.78
CA SER A 82 -1.75 -7.41 -4.72
C SER A 82 -2.37 -8.65 -4.11
N GLY A 83 -3.64 -8.90 -4.44
CA GLY A 83 -4.42 -9.93 -3.78
C GLY A 83 -5.92 -9.76 -4.03
N LYS A 84 -6.75 -10.41 -3.21
CA LYS A 84 -8.21 -10.24 -3.26
C LYS A 84 -8.64 -9.31 -2.15
N ILE A 85 -9.46 -8.31 -2.46
CA ILE A 85 -10.11 -7.54 -1.40
C ILE A 85 -11.03 -8.51 -0.63
N ILE A 86 -10.83 -8.56 0.68
CA ILE A 86 -11.63 -9.33 1.62
C ILE A 86 -12.29 -8.35 2.60
N GLY A 87 -13.36 -8.78 3.27
CA GLY A 87 -14.08 -7.92 4.21
C GLY A 87 -15.32 -7.28 3.61
N GLU A 88 -15.71 -6.14 4.21
CA GLU A 88 -16.96 -5.45 3.93
C GLU A 88 -17.03 -4.85 2.52
N ALA A 89 -18.24 -4.52 2.10
CA ALA A 89 -18.48 -3.74 0.90
C ALA A 89 -17.88 -2.33 1.04
N LEU A 90 -17.54 -1.73 -0.10
CA LEU A 90 -17.12 -0.34 -0.16
C LEU A 90 -18.33 0.55 0.12
N VAL A 91 -18.18 1.49 1.06
CA VAL A 91 -19.16 2.53 1.36
C VAL A 91 -18.63 3.83 0.78
N PHE A 92 -19.42 4.46 -0.10
CA PHE A 92 -19.02 5.64 -0.85
C PHE A 92 -20.10 6.71 -0.72
N ASP A 93 -19.72 7.93 -0.36
CA ASP A 93 -20.61 9.08 -0.36
C ASP A 93 -20.51 9.80 -1.72
N ALA A 94 -21.47 9.53 -2.61
CA ALA A 94 -21.58 10.18 -3.90
C ALA A 94 -22.42 11.47 -3.76
N GLU A 95 -21.76 12.56 -3.39
CA GLU A 95 -22.39 13.89 -3.29
C GLU A 95 -23.64 13.94 -2.38
N GLY A 96 -23.63 13.21 -1.27
CA GLY A 96 -24.71 13.11 -0.29
C GLY A 96 -25.54 11.82 -0.39
N GLU A 97 -25.36 11.03 -1.45
CA GLU A 97 -25.95 9.70 -1.59
C GLU A 97 -24.98 8.61 -1.12
N ILE A 98 -25.38 7.84 -0.10
CA ILE A 98 -24.55 6.73 0.40
C ILE A 98 -24.78 5.48 -0.46
N LEU A 99 -23.74 5.09 -1.18
CA LEU A 99 -23.70 3.88 -1.98
C LEU A 99 -22.95 2.77 -1.24
N THR A 100 -23.48 1.55 -1.30
CA THR A 100 -22.79 0.33 -0.85
C THR A 100 -22.46 -0.53 -2.06
N ILE A 101 -21.17 -0.61 -2.40
CA ILE A 101 -20.66 -1.27 -3.61
C ILE A 101 -19.98 -2.57 -3.21
N LYS A 102 -20.38 -3.69 -3.82
CA LYS A 102 -19.69 -4.96 -3.60
C LYS A 102 -18.28 -4.90 -4.19
N ASN A 103 -17.33 -5.56 -3.54
CA ASN A 103 -15.94 -5.57 -3.98
C ASN A 103 -15.78 -6.07 -5.43
N GLU A 104 -16.62 -7.01 -5.88
CA GLU A 104 -16.63 -7.54 -7.25
C GLU A 104 -17.08 -6.54 -8.32
N ASP A 105 -17.84 -5.51 -7.95
CA ASP A 105 -18.34 -4.48 -8.87
C ASP A 105 -17.32 -3.35 -9.08
N ILE A 106 -16.31 -3.27 -8.23
CA ILE A 106 -15.26 -2.24 -8.28
C ILE A 106 -14.34 -2.53 -9.47
N LYS A 107 -14.21 -1.55 -10.36
CA LYS A 107 -13.18 -1.53 -11.40
C LYS A 107 -11.93 -0.80 -10.94
N ARG A 108 -12.11 0.39 -10.37
CA ARG A 108 -11.01 1.25 -9.93
C ARG A 108 -11.47 2.27 -8.89
N ILE A 109 -10.60 2.60 -7.95
CA ILE A 109 -10.74 3.75 -7.05
C ILE A 109 -9.48 4.60 -7.20
N LEU A 110 -9.66 5.92 -7.24
CA LEU A 110 -8.58 6.90 -7.14
C LEU A 110 -8.83 7.76 -5.92
N PHE A 111 -7.90 7.73 -4.97
CA PHE A 111 -7.98 8.54 -3.76
C PHE A 111 -7.31 9.87 -3.98
N ASP A 112 -7.95 10.95 -3.52
CA ASP A 112 -7.42 12.30 -3.70
C ASP A 112 -6.62 12.77 -2.47
N LYS A 113 -7.09 12.43 -1.26
CA LYS A 113 -6.52 12.89 0.01
C LYS A 113 -5.48 11.91 0.59
N VAL A 114 -4.31 11.84 -0.03
CA VAL A 114 -3.26 10.90 0.39
C VAL A 114 -2.29 11.51 1.41
N LYS A 115 -2.23 10.93 2.61
CA LYS A 115 -1.21 11.26 3.61
C LYS A 115 0.13 10.62 3.26
N LYS A 116 1.21 11.34 3.57
CA LYS A 116 2.58 10.79 3.49
C LYS A 116 2.78 9.68 4.51
N ILE A 117 3.52 8.65 4.14
CA ILE A 117 3.92 7.62 5.09
C ILE A 117 5.01 8.19 6.00
N ALA A 118 4.96 7.83 7.28
CA ALA A 118 5.89 8.34 8.27
C ALA A 118 7.36 8.00 7.92
N ALA A 119 8.26 8.95 8.18
CA ALA A 119 9.66 8.87 7.80
C ALA A 119 10.47 7.77 8.51
N ASP A 120 9.91 7.15 9.56
CA ASP A 120 10.52 6.01 10.26
C ASP A 120 10.30 4.67 9.52
N ASN A 121 9.42 4.63 8.52
CA ASN A 121 9.22 3.47 7.65
C ASN A 121 10.18 3.50 6.45
N LYS A 122 11.48 3.30 6.70
CA LYS A 122 12.50 3.28 5.64
C LYS A 122 12.83 1.89 5.12
N THR A 123 12.41 0.85 5.83
CA THR A 123 12.70 -0.53 5.41
C THR A 123 11.82 -0.88 4.22
N VAL A 124 12.43 -1.20 3.08
CA VAL A 124 11.73 -1.68 1.87
C VAL A 124 11.64 -3.19 1.94
N PHE A 125 10.42 -3.71 1.90
CA PHE A 125 10.12 -5.13 1.77
C PHE A 125 9.71 -5.42 0.34
N LYS A 126 10.32 -6.44 -0.27
CA LYS A 126 9.91 -6.97 -1.57
C LYS A 126 9.48 -8.41 -1.40
N MET A 127 8.32 -8.74 -1.95
CA MET A 127 7.71 -10.05 -1.88
C MET A 127 7.96 -10.85 -3.16
N ASN A 128 7.79 -12.17 -3.10
CA ASN A 128 7.95 -13.05 -4.26
C ASN A 128 6.86 -12.82 -5.33
N ASN A 129 5.67 -12.36 -4.94
CA ASN A 129 4.60 -11.95 -5.88
C ASN A 129 4.84 -10.57 -6.52
N LYS A 130 6.01 -9.95 -6.32
CA LYS A 130 6.42 -8.61 -6.82
C LYS A 130 5.80 -7.43 -6.07
N ASP A 131 5.04 -7.65 -5.01
CA ASP A 131 4.64 -6.56 -4.12
C ASP A 131 5.88 -5.91 -3.49
N SER A 132 5.78 -4.62 -3.23
CA SER A 132 6.85 -3.83 -2.64
C SER A 132 6.26 -2.73 -1.78
N PHE A 133 6.72 -2.62 -0.55
CA PHE A 133 6.20 -1.62 0.37
C PHE A 133 7.25 -1.20 1.40
N LEU A 134 7.06 0.01 1.94
CA LEU A 134 7.81 0.56 3.04
C LEU A 134 7.19 0.14 4.36
N GLY A 135 8.01 -0.03 5.38
CA GLY A 135 7.54 -0.34 6.72
C GLY A 135 8.65 -0.41 7.74
N LYS A 136 8.34 -1.08 8.84
CA LYS A 136 9.26 -1.39 9.93
C LYS A 136 9.26 -2.88 10.21
N LEU A 137 10.46 -3.46 10.28
CA LEU A 137 10.63 -4.80 10.81
C LEU A 137 10.53 -4.74 12.34
N MET A 138 9.62 -5.53 12.91
CA MET A 138 9.38 -5.56 14.36
C MET A 138 10.31 -6.56 15.07
N ASN A 139 10.85 -7.55 14.36
CA ASN A 139 11.85 -8.47 14.90
C ASN A 139 13.13 -7.72 15.25
N LYS A 140 13.55 -7.81 16.52
CA LYS A 140 14.81 -7.20 16.99
C LYS A 140 16.05 -7.99 16.55
N THR A 141 15.90 -9.30 16.36
CA THR A 141 16.96 -10.19 15.91
C THR A 141 16.47 -11.09 14.79
N ILE A 142 17.40 -11.50 13.93
CA ILE A 142 17.23 -12.53 12.91
C ILE A 142 18.08 -13.73 13.29
N THR A 143 17.44 -14.88 13.42
CA THR A 143 18.12 -16.14 13.74
C THR A 143 18.55 -16.84 12.45
N ILE A 144 19.83 -17.21 12.38
CA ILE A 144 20.42 -17.94 11.27
C ILE A 144 21.11 -19.21 11.75
N LYS A 145 21.28 -20.17 10.84
CA LYS A 145 22.04 -21.39 11.09
C LYS A 145 23.54 -21.10 11.08
N SER A 146 24.24 -21.44 12.17
CA SER A 146 25.70 -21.36 12.22
C SER A 146 26.34 -22.55 11.52
N PRO A 147 27.52 -22.36 10.89
CA PRO A 147 28.37 -23.48 10.47
C PRO A 147 28.75 -24.42 11.61
N PHE A 148 28.76 -23.92 12.86
CA PHE A 148 29.18 -24.67 14.06
C PHE A 148 28.01 -25.40 14.77
N GLY A 149 26.85 -25.49 14.14
CA GLY A 149 25.71 -26.29 14.63
C GLY A 149 24.75 -25.57 15.58
N SER A 150 25.15 -24.50 16.26
CA SER A 150 24.24 -23.66 17.05
C SER A 150 23.53 -22.60 16.20
N ASN A 151 22.39 -22.09 16.64
CA ASN A 151 21.81 -20.90 16.00
C ASN A 151 22.64 -19.67 16.37
N LEU A 152 22.75 -18.73 15.43
CA LEU A 152 23.32 -17.41 15.67
C LEU A 152 22.22 -16.34 15.51
N GLU A 153 22.14 -15.43 16.46
CA GLU A 153 21.27 -14.26 16.37
C GLU A 153 22.06 -13.05 15.88
N ILE A 154 21.48 -12.35 14.91
CA ILE A 154 22.00 -11.08 14.39
C ILE A 154 20.98 -10.00 14.72
N ALA A 155 21.41 -8.92 15.36
CA ALA A 155 20.53 -7.80 15.63
C ALA A 155 20.11 -7.14 14.30
N SER A 156 18.81 -6.88 14.13
CA SER A 156 18.25 -6.35 12.88
C SER A 156 18.82 -4.98 12.53
N ASP A 157 19.22 -4.18 13.52
CA ASP A 157 19.84 -2.87 13.34
C ASP A 157 21.28 -2.94 12.78
N GLN A 158 21.93 -4.10 12.84
CA GLN A 158 23.24 -4.37 12.22
C GLN A 158 23.11 -4.81 10.77
N ILE A 159 21.90 -5.14 10.32
CA ILE A 159 21.64 -5.63 8.97
C ILE A 159 21.41 -4.44 8.03
N LYS A 160 22.03 -4.50 6.85
CA LYS A 160 21.80 -3.56 5.75
C LYS A 160 20.80 -4.14 4.75
N ASN A 161 20.96 -5.40 4.41
CA ASN A 161 20.13 -6.07 3.41
C ASN A 161 20.01 -7.57 3.70
N ILE A 162 18.85 -8.14 3.39
CA ILE A 162 18.63 -9.58 3.33
C ILE A 162 18.06 -9.89 1.95
N LYS A 163 18.71 -10.77 1.19
CA LYS A 163 18.22 -11.26 -0.09
C LYS A 163 17.94 -12.75 0.01
N PHE A 164 16.70 -13.15 -0.27
CA PHE A 164 16.26 -14.54 -0.23
C PHE A 164 16.49 -15.18 -1.59
N ASN A 165 17.13 -16.35 -1.62
CA ASN A 165 17.48 -17.04 -2.86
C ASN A 165 16.47 -18.15 -3.19
N SER A 166 16.09 -18.97 -2.20
CA SER A 166 15.07 -20.01 -2.30
C SER A 166 14.75 -20.57 -0.92
N GLY A 167 13.47 -20.64 -0.57
CA GLY A 167 13.03 -21.02 0.78
C GLY A 167 13.70 -20.17 1.85
N ASN A 168 14.39 -20.83 2.77
CA ASN A 168 15.06 -20.18 3.90
C ASN A 168 16.52 -19.76 3.63
N LYS A 169 17.07 -20.08 2.44
CA LYS A 169 18.44 -19.69 2.09
C LYS A 169 18.48 -18.21 1.73
N ALA A 170 19.36 -17.48 2.39
CA ALA A 170 19.50 -16.04 2.20
C ALA A 170 20.95 -15.58 2.23
N VAL A 171 21.15 -14.40 1.64
CA VAL A 171 22.36 -13.61 1.76
C VAL A 171 22.05 -12.45 2.69
N ILE A 172 22.79 -12.35 3.80
CA ILE A 172 22.71 -11.21 4.72
C ILE A 172 23.93 -10.33 4.52
N MET A 173 23.70 -9.06 4.22
CA MET A 173 24.71 -8.02 4.20
C MET A 173 24.58 -7.19 5.48
N LEU A 174 25.67 -7.11 6.24
CA LEU A 174 25.76 -6.31 7.44
C LEU A 174 26.19 -4.88 7.11
N LYS A 175 25.88 -3.94 8.00
CA LYS A 175 26.26 -2.53 7.85
C LYS A 175 27.78 -2.32 7.89
N ASP A 176 28.52 -3.22 8.53
CA ASP A 176 30.00 -3.23 8.53
C ASP A 176 30.62 -3.77 7.22
N GLY A 177 29.79 -4.12 6.23
CA GLY A 177 30.22 -4.63 4.93
C GLY A 177 30.39 -6.15 4.88
N LYS A 178 30.30 -6.87 6.00
CA LYS A 178 30.39 -8.34 5.98
C LYS A 178 29.17 -8.96 5.31
N LYS A 179 29.42 -10.01 4.53
CA LYS A 179 28.40 -10.82 3.86
C LYS A 179 28.33 -12.20 4.50
N ARG A 180 27.12 -12.72 4.68
CA ARG A 180 26.88 -14.08 5.16
C ARG A 180 25.90 -14.79 4.24
N ASP A 181 26.37 -15.83 3.59
CA ASP A 181 25.51 -16.78 2.88
C ASP A 181 25.07 -17.84 3.91
N THR A 182 23.76 -17.90 4.19
CA THR A 182 23.25 -18.66 5.34
C THR A 182 21.81 -19.15 5.12
N GLU A 183 21.30 -19.89 6.09
CA GLU A 183 19.90 -20.29 6.18
C GLU A 183 19.26 -19.54 7.36
N ILE A 184 18.17 -18.82 7.08
CA ILE A 184 17.37 -18.15 8.09
C ILE A 184 16.48 -19.18 8.76
N THR A 185 16.66 -19.39 10.05
CA THR A 185 15.83 -20.32 10.83
C THR A 185 14.60 -19.65 11.43
N LEU A 186 14.58 -18.31 11.45
CA LEU A 186 13.39 -17.53 11.75
C LEU A 186 12.30 -17.81 10.70
N LYS A 187 11.19 -18.41 11.15
CA LYS A 187 10.08 -18.80 10.26
C LYS A 187 9.29 -17.59 9.76
N THR A 188 9.01 -16.63 10.65
CA THR A 188 8.10 -15.52 10.40
C THR A 188 8.72 -14.18 10.73
N PHE A 189 8.52 -13.22 9.84
CA PHE A 189 8.86 -11.82 10.02
C PHE A 189 7.60 -11.05 10.38
N VAL A 190 7.65 -10.28 11.46
CA VAL A 190 6.57 -9.40 11.91
C VAL A 190 6.85 -8.01 11.36
N ILE A 191 5.96 -7.52 10.50
CA ILE A 191 6.16 -6.28 9.75
C ILE A 191 5.03 -5.32 10.05
N LYS A 192 5.37 -4.06 10.31
CA LYS A 192 4.42 -2.94 10.28
C LYS A 192 4.56 -2.21 8.95
N PRO A 193 3.67 -2.42 7.96
CA PRO A 193 3.70 -1.64 6.73
C PRO A 193 3.35 -0.18 7.04
N GLY A 194 3.92 0.76 6.29
CA GLY A 194 3.67 2.17 6.50
C GLY A 194 2.22 2.59 6.26
N ALA A 195 1.53 1.90 5.35
CA ALA A 195 0.14 2.15 4.98
C ALA A 195 -0.87 1.24 5.70
N GLY A 196 -0.47 0.43 6.68
CA GLY A 196 -1.35 -0.60 7.22
C GLY A 196 -1.02 -1.07 8.63
N ARG A 197 -1.73 -2.11 9.07
CA ARG A 197 -1.54 -2.75 10.38
C ARG A 197 -0.46 -3.83 10.34
N ILE A 198 0.07 -4.16 11.52
CA ILE A 198 1.08 -5.21 11.69
C ILE A 198 0.55 -6.54 11.18
N PHE A 199 1.38 -7.26 10.43
CA PHE A 199 1.11 -8.64 10.01
C PHE A 199 2.39 -9.49 10.09
N SER A 200 2.22 -10.81 10.00
CA SER A 200 3.32 -11.77 9.93
C SER A 200 3.43 -12.36 8.53
N VAL A 201 4.65 -12.52 8.03
CA VAL A 201 4.94 -13.14 6.74
C VAL A 201 5.98 -14.24 6.91
N ASN A 202 5.90 -15.32 6.14
CA ASN A 202 6.92 -16.36 6.18
C ASN A 202 8.18 -15.91 5.45
N ALA A 203 9.33 -16.43 5.89
CA ALA A 203 10.60 -16.23 5.20
C ALA A 203 10.54 -16.61 3.71
N SER A 204 9.78 -17.65 3.38
CA SER A 204 9.59 -18.17 2.02
C SER A 204 8.85 -17.22 1.08
N ASP A 205 8.11 -16.26 1.61
CA ASP A 205 7.30 -15.32 0.82
C ASP A 205 8.05 -14.02 0.52
N LEU A 206 9.13 -13.78 1.27
CA LEU A 206 10.02 -12.64 1.11
C LEU A 206 11.04 -12.88 -0.01
N LYS A 207 11.27 -11.84 -0.79
CA LYS A 207 12.34 -11.78 -1.79
C LYS A 207 13.53 -10.99 -1.27
N GLU A 208 13.27 -9.86 -0.62
CA GLU A 208 14.30 -8.93 -0.19
C GLU A 208 13.82 -8.02 0.93
N ILE A 209 14.71 -7.70 1.87
CA ILE A 209 14.53 -6.66 2.89
C ILE A 209 15.72 -5.70 2.82
N ASN A 210 15.45 -4.40 2.62
CA ASN A 210 16.46 -3.35 2.60
C ASN A 210 16.21 -2.38 3.77
N PHE A 211 17.19 -2.20 4.64
CA PHE A 211 17.09 -1.37 5.85
C PHE A 211 17.62 0.06 5.65
#